data_AF-A0A7C3EGE9-F1
#
_entry.id   AF-A0A7C3EGE9-F1
#
_cell.length_a   1.000
_cell.length_b   1.000
_cell.length_c   1.000
_cell.angle_alpha   90.00
_cell.angle_beta   90.00
_cell.angle_gamma   90.00
#
_symmetry.space_group_name_H-M   'P 1'
#
loop_
_entity.id
_entity.type
_entity.pdbx_description
1 polymer ?
#
loop_
_entity_poly.entity_id
_entity_poly.type
_entity_poly.pdbx_seq_one_letter_code
_entity_poly.pdbx_strand_id
1 'polypeptide(L)'
;SFDLSAAPIPSGGDGLAIVVGDFDGDFRAELAVVHANRSVAQLYRRSGRSLVRVSETPITGGVPKAVVGGDLNRDGRMDLAVASQDNSGGKVQVFLGRTDGSLLLRSTVTVGDFPLALAFGDFNRDGFADIVAANNASVNLSVALGNGDGTFRPATSVGLPQAPRAVTVADFDRDRQDDVAVGVALGGTVHVLFGDGKGRFPDSINPLSVGSGEVVSSLAARDINGDGLPDILASGEVGNFVRVFLRNSGNPRAFTSAGSFGTNRRPVALVAGDYDGDGRYDAAAAASSPAPTTTVLTNVSPQGYSRGDANGDRRVGAADVVALVRKVGEYLPLRSEDASARGSAIVAIGADADGDGGVTTLDVPAVVAWAFR
;
A
#
# COMPACT_ATOMS: atom_id res chain seq x y z
N SER A 1 -13.67 9.88 -11.38
CA SER A 1 -14.13 8.96 -10.31
C SER A 1 -14.46 7.60 -10.90
N PHE A 2 -13.76 6.56 -10.42
CA PHE A 2 -14.14 5.16 -10.67
C PHE A 2 -15.29 4.80 -9.73
N ASP A 3 -16.42 4.37 -10.27
CA ASP A 3 -17.59 3.93 -9.49
C ASP A 3 -17.72 2.42 -9.67
N LEU A 4 -17.33 1.67 -8.64
CA LEU A 4 -17.26 0.22 -8.62
C LEU A 4 -18.53 -0.43 -8.04
N SER A 5 -19.51 0.37 -7.64
CA SER A 5 -20.78 -0.13 -7.11
C SER A 5 -21.61 -0.90 -8.13
N ALA A 6 -21.35 -0.70 -9.42
CA ALA A 6 -22.12 -1.24 -10.53
C ALA A 6 -21.45 -2.43 -11.25
N ALA A 7 -20.19 -2.74 -10.94
CA ALA A 7 -19.46 -3.82 -11.58
C ALA A 7 -18.55 -4.54 -10.57
N PRO A 8 -18.72 -5.86 -10.36
CA PRO A 8 -17.79 -6.62 -9.55
C PRO A 8 -16.38 -6.51 -10.16
N ILE A 9 -15.39 -6.35 -9.29
CA ILE A 9 -14.00 -6.33 -9.72
C ILE A 9 -13.69 -7.71 -10.31
N PRO A 10 -13.16 -7.78 -11.53
CA PRO A 10 -12.86 -9.02 -12.22
C PRO A 10 -11.57 -9.64 -11.64
N SER A 11 -11.58 -9.97 -10.35
CA SER A 11 -10.46 -10.63 -9.68
C SER A 11 -10.42 -12.14 -9.92
N GLY A 12 -11.53 -12.76 -10.35
CA GLY A 12 -11.62 -14.20 -10.60
C GLY A 12 -11.35 -15.08 -9.37
N GLY A 13 -11.23 -14.49 -8.17
CA GLY A 13 -10.82 -15.18 -6.95
C GLY A 13 -9.30 -15.29 -6.75
N ASP A 14 -8.47 -14.89 -7.73
CA ASP A 14 -7.00 -15.01 -7.68
C ASP A 14 -6.26 -13.66 -7.72
N GLY A 15 -7.00 -12.56 -7.63
CA GLY A 15 -6.46 -11.20 -7.56
C GLY A 15 -5.63 -10.99 -6.28
N LEU A 16 -4.36 -10.69 -6.47
CA LEU A 16 -3.39 -10.39 -5.43
C LEU A 16 -3.51 -8.94 -4.96
N ALA A 17 -3.45 -8.01 -5.90
CA ALA A 17 -3.33 -6.58 -5.65
C ALA A 17 -3.95 -5.76 -6.77
N ILE A 18 -4.28 -4.52 -6.43
CA ILE A 18 -4.93 -3.58 -7.33
C ILE A 18 -4.19 -2.25 -7.29
N VAL A 19 -3.95 -1.68 -8.48
CA VAL A 19 -3.41 -0.33 -8.64
C VAL A 19 -4.39 0.47 -9.51
N VAL A 20 -4.66 1.71 -9.09
CA VAL A 20 -5.52 2.63 -9.84
C VAL A 20 -4.68 3.82 -10.28
N GLY A 21 -4.70 4.15 -11.56
CA GLY A 21 -3.91 5.25 -12.11
C GLY A 21 -4.19 5.44 -13.59
N ASP A 22 -3.73 6.56 -14.15
CA ASP A 22 -3.83 6.85 -15.59
C ASP A 22 -2.69 6.15 -16.33
N PHE A 23 -2.92 4.94 -16.85
CA PHE A 23 -1.86 4.12 -17.44
C PHE A 23 -1.58 4.49 -18.90
N ASP A 24 -2.48 5.20 -19.57
CA ASP A 24 -2.36 5.55 -20.98
C ASP A 24 -2.23 7.05 -21.26
N GLY A 25 -2.37 7.90 -20.23
CA GLY A 25 -2.17 9.34 -20.32
C GLY A 25 -3.39 10.09 -20.84
N ASP A 26 -4.59 9.48 -20.79
CA ASP A 26 -5.84 10.13 -21.22
C ASP A 26 -6.55 10.92 -20.08
N PHE A 27 -5.90 11.04 -18.92
CA PHE A 27 -6.40 11.66 -17.68
C PHE A 27 -7.60 10.95 -17.08
N ARG A 28 -7.85 9.70 -17.44
CA ARG A 28 -8.81 8.82 -16.80
C ARG A 28 -8.02 7.69 -16.16
N ALA A 29 -8.48 7.27 -14.99
CA ALA A 29 -7.84 6.16 -14.32
C ALA A 29 -8.24 4.84 -15.00
N GLU A 30 -7.32 3.89 -15.10
CA GLU A 30 -7.57 2.47 -15.28
C GLU A 30 -7.35 1.73 -13.96
N LEU A 31 -7.84 0.50 -13.94
CA LEU A 31 -7.65 -0.44 -12.85
C LEU A 31 -6.69 -1.54 -13.31
N ALA A 32 -5.50 -1.61 -12.72
CA ALA A 32 -4.62 -2.76 -12.85
C ALA A 32 -4.97 -3.79 -11.76
N VAL A 33 -5.24 -5.03 -12.17
CA VAL A 33 -5.41 -6.17 -11.28
C VAL A 33 -4.26 -7.14 -11.55
N VAL A 34 -3.44 -7.38 -10.53
CA VAL A 34 -2.38 -8.38 -10.61
C VAL A 34 -2.89 -9.68 -10.01
N HIS A 35 -2.66 -10.78 -10.71
CA HIS A 35 -3.12 -12.11 -10.31
C HIS A 35 -1.92 -12.99 -9.96
N ALA A 36 -1.91 -13.51 -8.73
CA ALA A 36 -0.79 -14.31 -8.25
C ALA A 36 -0.71 -15.67 -8.97
N ASN A 37 -1.84 -16.39 -9.06
CA ASN A 37 -1.85 -17.77 -9.58
C ASN A 37 -1.65 -17.83 -11.10
N ARG A 38 -2.11 -16.82 -11.83
CA ARG A 38 -1.91 -16.71 -13.28
C ARG A 38 -0.62 -15.99 -13.65
N SER A 39 0.03 -15.31 -12.70
CA SER A 39 1.17 -14.43 -12.95
C SER A 39 0.92 -13.46 -14.12
N VAL A 40 -0.18 -12.71 -14.06
CA VAL A 40 -0.53 -11.69 -15.06
C VAL A 40 -0.97 -10.39 -14.41
N ALA A 41 -0.70 -9.27 -15.07
CA ALA A 41 -1.34 -7.98 -14.80
C ALA A 41 -2.41 -7.72 -15.87
N GLN A 42 -3.66 -7.51 -15.44
CA GLN A 42 -4.77 -7.15 -16.32
C GLN A 42 -5.14 -5.70 -16.09
N LEU A 43 -5.16 -4.90 -17.16
CA LEU A 43 -5.70 -3.54 -17.10
C LEU A 43 -7.16 -3.53 -17.51
N TYR A 44 -7.97 -2.77 -16.78
CA TYR A 44 -9.37 -2.58 -17.02
C TYR A 44 -9.69 -1.10 -17.13
N ARG A 45 -10.40 -0.73 -18.20
CA ARG A 45 -10.97 0.60 -18.36
C ARG A 45 -12.46 0.57 -18.07
N ARG A 46 -12.97 1.67 -17.53
CA ARG A 46 -14.42 1.87 -17.38
C ARG A 46 -15.08 2.09 -18.73
N SER A 47 -16.11 1.30 -19.02
CA SER A 47 -17.04 1.50 -20.14
C SER A 47 -18.47 1.54 -19.62
N GLY A 48 -19.02 2.74 -19.45
CA GLY A 48 -20.32 2.96 -18.82
C GLY A 48 -20.35 2.49 -17.36
N ARG A 49 -21.16 1.46 -17.08
CA ARG A 49 -21.31 0.82 -15.75
C ARG A 49 -20.45 -0.44 -15.59
N SER A 50 -19.67 -0.82 -16.61
CA SER A 50 -18.89 -2.05 -16.60
C SER A 50 -17.39 -1.77 -16.73
N LEU A 51 -16.60 -2.76 -16.32
CA LEU A 51 -15.16 -2.78 -16.55
C LEU A 51 -14.87 -3.66 -17.78
N VAL A 52 -14.07 -3.14 -18.70
CA VAL A 52 -13.63 -3.86 -19.89
C VAL A 52 -12.12 -4.04 -19.79
N ARG A 53 -11.65 -5.28 -19.92
CA ARG A 53 -10.21 -5.57 -19.97
C ARG A 53 -9.63 -4.97 -21.24
N VAL A 54 -8.65 -4.08 -21.11
CA VAL A 54 -7.96 -3.44 -22.23
C VAL A 54 -6.66 -4.15 -22.56
N SER A 55 -5.98 -4.72 -21.58
CA SER A 55 -4.76 -5.49 -21.81
C SER A 55 -4.54 -6.56 -20.74
N GLU A 56 -3.70 -7.53 -21.07
CA GLU A 56 -3.19 -8.55 -20.17
C GLU A 56 -1.70 -8.74 -20.46
N THR A 57 -0.87 -8.52 -19.45
CA THR A 57 0.59 -8.59 -19.57
C THR A 57 1.11 -9.71 -18.67
N PRO A 58 1.85 -10.69 -19.22
CA PRO A 58 2.50 -11.74 -18.43
C PRO A 58 3.55 -11.17 -17.47
N ILE A 59 3.58 -11.72 -16.26
CA ILE A 59 4.62 -11.50 -15.26
C ILE A 59 5.52 -12.73 -15.25
N THR A 60 6.80 -12.53 -15.55
CA THR A 60 7.80 -13.58 -15.71
C THR A 60 8.85 -13.45 -14.61
N GLY A 61 9.08 -14.51 -13.84
CA GLY A 61 10.10 -14.48 -12.77
C GLY A 61 9.58 -14.83 -11.38
N GLY A 62 8.44 -15.53 -11.30
CA GLY A 62 7.92 -16.10 -10.06
C GLY A 62 6.43 -15.84 -9.85
N VAL A 63 5.97 -16.13 -8.64
CA VAL A 63 4.61 -15.84 -8.20
C VAL A 63 4.56 -14.41 -7.66
N PRO A 64 3.75 -13.50 -8.23
CA PRO A 64 3.60 -12.14 -7.71
C PRO A 64 3.25 -12.13 -6.22
N LYS A 65 3.86 -11.23 -5.45
CA LYS A 65 3.63 -11.05 -4.01
C LYS A 65 3.41 -9.61 -3.57
N ALA A 66 3.99 -8.64 -4.28
CA ALA A 66 3.76 -7.23 -4.02
C ALA A 66 3.70 -6.43 -5.31
N VAL A 67 2.93 -5.35 -5.29
CA VAL A 67 2.69 -4.50 -6.46
C VAL A 67 2.62 -3.05 -6.01
N VAL A 68 3.29 -2.16 -6.71
CA VAL A 68 3.19 -0.71 -6.49
C VAL A 68 3.08 0.03 -7.83
N GLY A 69 2.33 1.12 -7.83
CA GLY A 69 2.17 2.02 -8.97
C GLY A 69 2.84 3.37 -8.73
N GLY A 70 3.42 3.95 -9.78
CA GLY A 70 4.02 5.28 -9.77
C GLY A 70 4.52 5.66 -11.16
N ASP A 71 4.80 6.94 -11.41
CA ASP A 71 5.43 7.39 -12.65
C ASP A 71 6.95 7.23 -12.53
N LEU A 72 7.51 6.16 -13.13
CA LEU A 72 8.90 5.73 -12.96
C LEU A 72 9.83 6.31 -14.04
N ASN A 73 9.27 6.95 -15.07
CA ASN A 73 10.02 7.55 -16.16
C ASN A 73 9.66 9.04 -16.42
N ARG A 74 8.80 9.61 -15.56
CA ARG A 74 8.30 11.00 -15.62
C ARG A 74 7.59 11.33 -16.93
N ASP A 75 6.91 10.36 -17.52
CA ASP A 75 6.15 10.58 -18.76
C ASP A 75 4.69 11.00 -18.51
N GLY A 76 4.30 11.13 -17.22
CA GLY A 76 2.97 11.52 -16.79
C GLY A 76 1.97 10.37 -16.77
N ARG A 77 2.36 9.14 -17.07
CA ARG A 77 1.54 7.94 -16.97
C ARG A 77 1.90 7.14 -15.72
N MET A 78 0.94 6.34 -15.28
CA MET A 78 1.12 5.36 -14.23
C MET A 78 1.92 4.16 -14.78
N ASP A 79 2.98 3.80 -14.09
CA ASP A 79 3.74 2.57 -14.30
C ASP A 79 3.47 1.58 -13.17
N LEU A 80 3.96 0.34 -13.32
CA LEU A 80 3.74 -0.76 -12.37
C LEU A 80 5.07 -1.45 -12.05
N ALA A 81 5.38 -1.62 -10.76
CA ALA A 81 6.41 -2.55 -10.33
C ALA A 81 5.80 -3.74 -9.60
N VAL A 82 6.22 -4.95 -9.97
CA VAL A 82 5.73 -6.20 -9.41
C VAL A 82 6.91 -7.01 -8.85
N ALA A 83 6.87 -7.29 -7.55
CA ALA A 83 7.77 -8.22 -6.91
C ALA A 83 7.19 -9.64 -6.99
N SER A 84 8.01 -10.57 -7.44
CA SER A 84 7.68 -11.97 -7.56
C SER A 84 8.58 -12.82 -6.67
N GLN A 85 7.96 -13.76 -5.96
CA GLN A 85 8.64 -14.76 -5.16
C GLN A 85 9.45 -15.69 -6.06
N ASP A 86 10.75 -15.75 -5.77
CA ASP A 86 11.67 -16.80 -6.16
C ASP A 86 12.55 -17.10 -4.94
N ASN A 87 12.81 -18.38 -4.66
CA ASN A 87 13.67 -18.83 -3.57
C ASN A 87 15.16 -18.89 -4.01
N SER A 88 15.47 -18.45 -5.22
CA SER A 88 16.80 -18.41 -5.82
C SER A 88 17.18 -17.01 -6.34
N GLY A 89 16.62 -15.98 -5.71
CA GLY A 89 16.79 -14.56 -6.05
C GLY A 89 15.51 -13.97 -6.62
N GLY A 90 14.72 -13.33 -5.76
CA GLY A 90 13.48 -12.65 -6.12
C GLY A 90 13.67 -11.62 -7.23
N LYS A 91 12.58 -11.32 -7.95
CA LYS A 91 12.60 -10.37 -9.07
C LYS A 91 11.59 -9.25 -8.82
N VAL A 92 11.98 -8.03 -9.18
CA VAL A 92 11.05 -6.90 -9.36
C VAL A 92 11.00 -6.55 -10.83
N GLN A 93 9.88 -6.82 -11.47
CA GLN A 93 9.63 -6.41 -12.86
C GLN A 93 8.97 -5.04 -12.90
N VAL A 94 9.47 -4.18 -13.77
CA VAL A 94 8.96 -2.82 -13.97
C VAL A 94 8.31 -2.74 -15.34
N PHE A 95 7.04 -2.35 -15.35
CA PHE A 95 6.22 -2.21 -16.55
C PHE A 95 5.80 -0.76 -16.73
N LEU A 96 6.08 -0.20 -17.91
CA LEU A 96 5.67 1.17 -18.24
C LEU A 96 4.28 1.20 -18.84
N GLY A 97 3.49 2.21 -18.46
CA GLY A 97 2.21 2.53 -19.06
C GLY A 97 2.38 3.03 -20.51
N ARG A 98 1.53 2.54 -21.42
CA ARG A 98 1.52 2.93 -22.83
C ARG A 98 0.20 3.59 -23.21
N THR A 99 0.27 4.48 -24.19
CA THR A 99 -0.89 5.21 -24.74
C THR A 99 -1.98 4.32 -25.35
N ASP A 100 -1.69 3.04 -25.58
CA ASP A 100 -2.66 2.04 -26.05
C ASP A 100 -3.35 1.28 -24.89
N GLY A 101 -3.08 1.64 -23.63
CA GLY A 101 -3.62 0.97 -22.45
C GLY A 101 -2.95 -0.36 -22.13
N SER A 102 -1.77 -0.63 -22.69
CA SER A 102 -0.95 -1.81 -22.39
C SER A 102 0.23 -1.49 -21.45
N LEU A 103 0.78 -2.54 -20.84
CA LEU A 103 1.96 -2.48 -20.00
C LEU A 103 3.18 -3.06 -20.74
N LEU A 104 4.27 -2.30 -20.81
CA LEU A 104 5.54 -2.73 -21.42
C LEU A 104 6.56 -3.08 -20.36
N LEU A 105 7.02 -4.34 -20.32
CA LEU A 105 8.16 -4.71 -19.49
C LEU A 105 9.40 -3.90 -19.90
N ARG A 106 9.85 -3.01 -19.01
CA ARG A 106 10.99 -2.12 -19.23
C ARG A 106 12.27 -2.66 -18.63
N SER A 107 12.20 -3.17 -17.40
CA SER A 107 13.36 -3.72 -16.71
C SER A 107 12.97 -4.78 -15.70
N THR A 108 13.96 -5.60 -15.31
CA THR A 108 13.84 -6.57 -14.22
C THR A 108 15.02 -6.38 -13.29
N VAL A 109 14.74 -6.08 -12.03
CA VAL A 109 15.74 -5.96 -10.95
C VAL A 109 15.79 -7.28 -10.19
N THR A 110 17.00 -7.77 -9.92
CA THR A 110 17.17 -8.90 -9.00
C THR A 110 17.27 -8.37 -7.58
N VAL A 111 16.47 -8.94 -6.68
CA VAL A 111 16.39 -8.62 -5.25
C VAL A 111 16.63 -9.90 -4.43
N GLY A 112 16.56 -9.79 -3.11
CA GLY A 112 16.66 -10.94 -2.21
C GLY A 112 15.51 -11.94 -2.34
N ASP A 113 15.61 -13.04 -1.61
CA ASP A 113 14.65 -14.14 -1.68
C ASP A 113 13.31 -13.78 -1.01
N PHE A 114 12.23 -14.23 -1.67
CA PHE A 114 10.85 -14.08 -1.22
C PHE A 114 10.46 -12.62 -0.86
N PRO A 115 10.47 -11.69 -1.82
CA PRO A 115 10.03 -10.31 -1.60
C PRO A 115 8.53 -10.26 -1.31
N LEU A 116 8.15 -9.73 -0.14
CA LEU A 116 6.75 -9.62 0.30
C LEU A 116 6.18 -8.20 0.21
N ALA A 117 7.02 -7.17 0.15
CA ALA A 117 6.55 -5.79 0.04
C ALA A 117 7.49 -4.93 -0.81
N LEU A 118 6.91 -3.91 -1.45
CA LEU A 118 7.59 -2.91 -2.27
C LEU A 118 7.15 -1.50 -1.84
N ALA A 119 8.04 -0.54 -1.98
CA ALA A 119 7.72 0.88 -1.97
C ALA A 119 8.65 1.66 -2.90
N PHE A 120 8.18 2.83 -3.34
CA PHE A 120 9.00 3.81 -4.03
C PHE A 120 9.43 4.92 -3.07
N GLY A 121 10.57 5.54 -3.36
CA GLY A 121 11.11 6.73 -2.69
C GLY A 121 12.17 7.41 -3.54
N ASP A 122 12.74 8.51 -3.08
CA ASP A 122 13.93 9.15 -3.65
C ASP A 122 15.06 9.09 -2.61
N PHE A 123 15.75 7.95 -2.56
CA PHE A 123 16.76 7.65 -1.54
C PHE A 123 18.11 8.29 -1.83
N ASN A 124 18.30 8.84 -3.03
CA ASN A 124 19.55 9.48 -3.46
C ASN A 124 19.41 10.98 -3.84
N ARG A 125 18.19 11.53 -3.76
CA ARG A 125 17.83 12.92 -4.03
C ARG A 125 18.07 13.38 -5.47
N ASP A 126 18.06 12.47 -6.44
CA ASP A 126 18.09 12.82 -7.86
C ASP A 126 16.68 13.09 -8.44
N GLY A 127 15.65 12.86 -7.62
CA GLY A 127 14.25 13.06 -7.92
C GLY A 127 13.62 11.91 -8.70
N PHE A 128 14.37 10.90 -9.12
CA PHE A 128 13.81 9.73 -9.77
C PHE A 128 13.32 8.73 -8.71
N ALA A 129 12.29 7.97 -9.07
CA ALA A 129 11.79 6.93 -8.18
C ALA A 129 12.82 5.79 -8.07
N ASP A 130 13.24 5.52 -6.84
CA ASP A 130 14.00 4.37 -6.40
C ASP A 130 13.05 3.28 -5.87
N ILE A 131 13.52 2.03 -5.81
CA ILE A 131 12.77 0.88 -5.27
C ILE A 131 13.40 0.42 -3.96
N VAL A 132 12.56 0.17 -2.96
CA VAL A 132 12.91 -0.70 -1.82
C VAL A 132 12.02 -1.94 -1.81
N ALA A 133 12.63 -3.12 -1.65
CA ALA A 133 11.94 -4.40 -1.54
C ALA A 133 12.27 -5.08 -0.21
N ALA A 134 11.25 -5.54 0.50
CA ALA A 134 11.39 -6.32 1.73
C ALA A 134 11.44 -7.81 1.42
N ASN A 135 12.63 -8.41 1.56
CA ASN A 135 12.89 -9.79 1.21
C ASN A 135 12.82 -10.65 2.47
N ASN A 136 11.71 -11.37 2.60
CA ASN A 136 11.37 -12.09 3.83
C ASN A 136 12.36 -13.21 4.12
N ALA A 137 12.59 -14.10 3.15
CA ALA A 137 13.41 -15.30 3.33
C ALA A 137 14.90 -14.98 3.47
N SER A 138 15.38 -13.94 2.79
CA SER A 138 16.78 -13.49 2.88
C SER A 138 17.03 -12.45 3.99
N VAL A 139 16.00 -12.09 4.77
CA VAL A 139 16.06 -11.25 5.97
C VAL A 139 16.79 -9.92 5.72
N ASN A 140 16.42 -9.24 4.63
CA ASN A 140 17.03 -7.97 4.25
C ASN A 140 16.07 -7.10 3.45
N LEU A 141 16.45 -5.85 3.23
CA LEU A 141 15.92 -5.01 2.17
C LEU A 141 16.85 -5.06 0.96
N SER A 142 16.27 -4.98 -0.24
CA SER A 142 16.98 -4.61 -1.46
C SER A 142 16.63 -3.17 -1.83
N VAL A 143 17.63 -2.35 -2.10
CA VAL A 143 17.49 -0.94 -2.50
C VAL A 143 18.07 -0.76 -3.89
N ALA A 144 17.24 -0.42 -4.86
CA ALA A 144 17.64 -0.23 -6.25
C ALA A 144 17.38 1.21 -6.68
N LEU A 145 18.43 1.92 -7.08
CA LEU A 145 18.34 3.33 -7.47
C LEU A 145 17.85 3.46 -8.91
N GLY A 146 16.87 4.33 -9.15
CA GLY A 146 16.30 4.61 -10.45
C GLY A 146 17.23 5.42 -11.34
N ASN A 147 17.09 5.24 -12.66
CA ASN A 147 17.76 6.08 -13.66
C ASN A 147 16.81 7.09 -14.32
N GLY A 148 15.53 7.13 -13.89
CA GLY A 148 14.53 8.06 -14.41
C GLY A 148 13.89 7.66 -15.74
N ASP A 149 14.13 6.45 -16.23
CA ASP A 149 13.58 5.92 -17.49
C ASP A 149 12.92 4.54 -17.30
N GLY A 150 12.51 4.23 -16.07
CA GLY A 150 12.01 2.91 -15.65
C GLY A 150 13.07 1.81 -15.58
N THR A 151 14.37 2.14 -15.69
CA THR A 151 15.48 1.22 -15.39
C THR A 151 16.12 1.57 -14.05
N PHE A 152 16.81 0.58 -13.47
CA PHE A 152 17.38 0.67 -12.13
C PHE A 152 18.81 0.14 -12.11
N ARG A 153 19.62 0.67 -11.21
CA ARG A 153 20.94 0.15 -10.88
C ARG A 153 20.82 -1.20 -10.14
N PRO A 154 21.87 -2.02 -10.12
CA PRO A 154 21.89 -3.23 -9.30
C PRO A 154 21.52 -2.91 -7.84
N ALA A 155 20.66 -3.74 -7.25
CA ALA A 155 20.21 -3.51 -5.89
C ALA A 155 21.35 -3.70 -4.88
N THR A 156 21.38 -2.83 -3.88
CA THR A 156 22.21 -3.00 -2.68
C THR A 156 21.38 -3.65 -1.57
N SER A 157 22.02 -4.28 -0.60
CA SER A 157 21.33 -4.99 0.48
C SER A 157 21.50 -4.27 1.83
N VAL A 158 20.42 -4.20 2.59
CA VAL A 158 20.41 -3.73 3.98
C VAL A 158 19.91 -4.88 4.86
N GLY A 159 20.80 -5.46 5.66
CA GLY A 159 20.47 -6.56 6.56
C GLY A 159 19.51 -6.12 7.66
N LEU A 160 18.59 -7.02 8.03
CA LEU A 160 17.61 -6.79 9.11
C LEU A 160 17.78 -7.83 10.21
N PRO A 161 17.34 -7.54 11.44
CA PRO A 161 17.40 -8.51 12.54
C PRO A 161 16.35 -9.63 12.39
N GLN A 162 15.26 -9.38 11.66
CA GLN A 162 14.14 -10.31 11.48
C GLN A 162 13.48 -10.15 10.11
N ALA A 163 12.75 -11.19 9.70
CA ALA A 163 12.17 -11.28 8.37
C ALA A 163 11.17 -10.14 8.12
N PRO A 164 11.43 -9.25 7.14
CA PRO A 164 10.54 -8.14 6.84
C PRO A 164 9.29 -8.63 6.12
N ARG A 165 8.19 -7.90 6.30
CA ARG A 165 6.89 -8.23 5.70
C ARG A 165 6.14 -7.04 5.14
N ALA A 166 6.37 -5.86 5.71
CA ALA A 166 5.78 -4.60 5.24
C ALA A 166 6.84 -3.50 5.19
N VAL A 167 6.71 -2.59 4.23
CA VAL A 167 7.54 -1.38 4.12
C VAL A 167 6.69 -0.16 3.82
N THR A 168 7.09 1.00 4.33
CA THR A 168 6.57 2.30 3.92
C THR A 168 7.71 3.33 3.96
N VAL A 169 7.56 4.40 3.19
CA VAL A 169 8.59 5.42 2.96
C VAL A 169 8.04 6.80 3.31
N ALA A 170 8.82 7.58 4.04
CA ALA A 170 8.58 9.00 4.33
C ALA A 170 9.85 9.64 4.91
N ASP A 171 9.92 10.97 4.94
CA ASP A 171 10.94 11.72 5.68
C ASP A 171 10.58 11.79 7.17
N PHE A 172 10.96 10.77 7.94
CA PHE A 172 10.56 10.59 9.34
C PHE A 172 11.32 11.52 10.29
N ASP A 173 12.58 11.85 9.98
CA ASP A 173 13.40 12.73 10.81
C ASP A 173 13.47 14.20 10.34
N ARG A 174 12.79 14.55 9.23
CA ARG A 174 12.68 15.90 8.64
C ARG A 174 14.00 16.42 8.06
N ASP A 175 14.89 15.54 7.65
CA ASP A 175 16.14 15.93 6.98
C ASP A 175 16.01 16.06 5.44
N ARG A 176 14.78 15.84 4.93
CA ARG A 176 14.40 15.86 3.52
C ARG A 176 15.03 14.73 2.70
N GLN A 177 15.36 13.62 3.35
CA GLN A 177 15.69 12.36 2.70
C GLN A 177 14.58 11.36 3.01
N ASP A 178 14.30 10.50 2.04
CA ASP A 178 13.33 9.45 2.27
C ASP A 178 13.93 8.37 3.17
N ASP A 179 13.25 8.11 4.28
CA ASP A 179 13.55 7.05 5.22
C ASP A 179 12.63 5.83 4.97
N VAL A 180 12.97 4.70 5.58
CA VAL A 180 12.18 3.46 5.44
C VAL A 180 11.72 2.96 6.80
N ALA A 181 10.41 2.78 6.95
CA ALA A 181 9.85 2.00 8.06
C ALA A 181 9.54 0.58 7.59
N VAL A 182 10.01 -0.42 8.36
CA VAL A 182 9.92 -1.85 8.05
C VAL A 182 9.19 -2.57 9.17
N GLY A 183 8.10 -3.26 8.84
CA GLY A 183 7.40 -4.16 9.72
C GLY A 183 7.97 -5.57 9.61
N VAL A 184 8.28 -6.20 10.74
CA VAL A 184 8.83 -7.56 10.78
C VAL A 184 7.83 -8.58 11.31
N ALA A 185 7.99 -9.84 10.89
CA ALA A 185 7.17 -10.95 11.35
C ALA A 185 7.63 -11.50 12.70
N LEU A 186 6.68 -11.95 13.53
CA LEU A 186 6.84 -12.67 14.80
C LEU A 186 7.56 -11.92 15.95
N GLY A 187 8.39 -10.92 15.64
CA GLY A 187 8.90 -9.98 16.64
C GLY A 187 7.92 -8.86 16.97
N GLY A 188 6.93 -8.62 16.10
CA GLY A 188 5.93 -7.58 16.29
C GLY A 188 6.55 -6.21 16.51
N THR A 189 7.52 -5.83 15.68
CA THR A 189 8.18 -4.53 15.74
C THR A 189 8.18 -3.82 14.39
N VAL A 190 8.31 -2.50 14.44
CA VAL A 190 8.61 -1.64 13.30
C VAL A 190 10.00 -1.05 13.49
N HIS A 191 10.88 -1.25 12.51
CA HIS A 191 12.19 -0.62 12.45
C HIS A 191 12.10 0.62 11.56
N VAL A 192 12.63 1.76 11.99
CA VAL A 192 12.77 2.96 11.15
C VAL A 192 14.25 3.13 10.82
N LEU A 193 14.58 3.08 9.54
CA LEU A 193 15.92 3.18 8.99
C LEU A 193 16.07 4.55 8.32
N PHE A 194 17.05 5.34 8.74
CA PHE A 194 17.24 6.70 8.24
C PHE A 194 18.15 6.73 7.03
N GLY A 195 17.72 7.42 5.97
CA GLY A 195 18.46 7.56 4.73
C GLY A 195 19.65 8.52 4.85
N ASP A 196 20.75 8.23 4.14
CA ASP A 196 21.89 9.15 4.00
C ASP A 196 21.84 10.01 2.72
N GLY A 197 20.74 9.91 1.97
CA GLY A 197 20.52 10.63 0.71
C GLY A 197 21.45 10.18 -0.41
N LYS A 198 22.06 9.00 -0.27
CA LYS A 198 22.92 8.36 -1.28
C LYS A 198 22.50 6.90 -1.52
N GLY A 199 21.28 6.54 -1.15
CA GLY A 199 20.74 5.19 -1.25
C GLY A 199 21.19 4.24 -0.14
N ARG A 200 21.71 4.74 0.99
CA ARG A 200 22.11 3.92 2.14
C ARG A 200 21.32 4.29 3.38
N PHE A 201 21.25 3.34 4.31
CA PHE A 201 20.52 3.45 5.56
C PHE A 201 21.43 3.11 6.76
N PRO A 202 22.32 4.03 7.17
CA PRO A 202 23.35 3.74 8.18
C PRO A 202 22.82 3.69 9.62
N ASP A 203 21.71 4.37 9.91
CA ASP A 203 21.18 4.55 11.25
C ASP A 203 19.76 4.00 11.37
N SER A 204 19.37 3.67 12.61
CA SER A 204 17.98 3.32 12.95
C SER A 204 17.65 3.69 14.39
N ILE A 205 16.36 3.75 14.70
CA ILE A 205 15.89 3.89 16.09
C ILE A 205 15.77 2.54 16.79
N ASN A 206 15.59 2.57 18.12
CA ASN A 206 15.10 1.41 18.84
C ASN A 206 13.74 0.96 18.26
N PRO A 207 13.55 -0.34 17.97
CA PRO A 207 12.36 -0.80 17.27
C PRO A 207 11.07 -0.46 18.02
N LEU A 208 10.06 -0.02 17.28
CA LEU A 208 8.76 0.33 17.81
C LEU A 208 7.95 -0.95 18.03
N SER A 209 7.60 -1.27 19.28
CA SER A 209 6.84 -2.49 19.56
C SER A 209 5.38 -2.36 19.16
N VAL A 210 4.92 -3.27 18.33
CA VAL A 210 3.53 -3.56 17.95
C VAL A 210 2.92 -4.64 18.85
N GLY A 211 3.73 -5.39 19.59
CA GLY A 211 3.28 -6.38 20.57
C GLY A 211 4.06 -7.67 20.43
N SER A 212 4.36 -8.35 21.54
CA SER A 212 5.14 -9.59 21.50
C SER A 212 4.39 -10.68 20.74
N GLY A 213 5.05 -11.32 19.77
CA GLY A 213 4.47 -12.39 18.95
C GLY A 213 3.55 -11.90 17.83
N GLU A 214 3.44 -10.59 17.61
CA GLU A 214 2.67 -10.03 16.50
C GLU A 214 3.38 -10.18 15.16
N VAL A 215 2.59 -10.15 14.10
CA VAL A 215 3.07 -10.05 12.72
C VAL A 215 2.60 -8.73 12.16
N VAL A 216 3.54 -7.86 11.80
CA VAL A 216 3.23 -6.59 11.14
C VAL A 216 2.93 -6.89 9.67
N SER A 217 1.66 -6.83 9.28
CA SER A 217 1.21 -7.21 7.93
C SER A 217 1.19 -6.06 6.93
N SER A 218 1.07 -4.82 7.38
CA SER A 218 1.02 -3.63 6.55
C SER A 218 1.45 -2.41 7.34
N LEU A 219 1.99 -1.41 6.62
CA LEU A 219 2.40 -0.13 7.16
C LEU A 219 1.85 1.00 6.29
N ALA A 220 1.52 2.12 6.90
CA ALA A 220 1.24 3.37 6.21
C ALA A 220 1.94 4.54 6.93
N ALA A 221 2.45 5.50 6.17
CA ALA A 221 3.03 6.72 6.69
C ALA A 221 2.15 7.93 6.31
N ARG A 222 1.70 8.68 7.32
CA ARG A 222 0.91 9.90 7.10
C ARG A 222 0.93 10.79 8.33
N ASP A 223 0.86 12.10 8.12
CA ASP A 223 0.59 13.08 9.17
C ASP A 223 -0.83 12.92 9.69
N ILE A 224 -1.03 11.98 10.59
CA ILE A 224 -2.35 11.53 11.01
C ILE A 224 -2.90 12.42 12.13
N ASN A 225 -2.05 13.23 12.77
CA ASN A 225 -2.47 14.18 13.81
C ASN A 225 -2.50 15.65 13.32
N GLY A 226 -2.02 15.93 12.12
CA GLY A 226 -2.02 17.26 11.50
C GLY A 226 -0.90 18.20 11.99
N ASP A 227 0.19 17.67 12.56
CA ASP A 227 1.33 18.45 13.05
C ASP A 227 2.44 18.67 12.00
N GLY A 228 2.19 18.19 10.78
CA GLY A 228 3.08 18.23 9.64
C GLY A 228 4.17 17.16 9.64
N LEU A 229 4.14 16.20 10.56
CA LEU A 229 5.12 15.10 10.64
C LEU A 229 4.50 13.80 10.14
N PRO A 230 5.22 12.98 9.36
CA PRO A 230 4.71 11.66 9.03
C PRO A 230 4.71 10.75 10.26
N ASP A 231 3.52 10.29 10.64
CA ASP A 231 3.29 9.26 11.65
C ASP A 231 3.24 7.88 11.00
N ILE A 232 3.37 6.82 11.82
CA ILE A 232 3.35 5.43 11.34
C ILE A 232 2.10 4.72 11.85
N LEU A 233 1.38 4.09 10.93
CA LEU A 233 0.30 3.15 11.21
C LEU A 233 0.78 1.73 10.90
N ALA A 234 0.56 0.80 11.82
CA ALA A 234 1.00 -0.59 11.69
C ALA A 234 -0.12 -1.58 12.01
N SER A 235 -0.38 -2.54 11.12
CA SER A 235 -1.39 -3.56 11.36
C SER A 235 -0.79 -4.77 12.05
N GLY A 236 -1.36 -5.16 13.19
CA GLY A 236 -1.08 -6.43 13.86
C GLY A 236 -2.05 -7.50 13.36
N GLU A 237 -1.52 -8.49 12.65
CA GLU A 237 -2.34 -9.57 12.09
C GLU A 237 -2.95 -10.46 13.18
N VAL A 238 -2.16 -10.83 14.19
CA VAL A 238 -2.56 -11.81 15.21
C VAL A 238 -3.55 -11.19 16.18
N GLY A 239 -3.26 -9.98 16.65
CA GLY A 239 -4.10 -9.24 17.58
C GLY A 239 -5.28 -8.51 16.94
N ASN A 240 -5.41 -8.52 15.61
CA ASN A 240 -6.48 -7.84 14.85
C ASN A 240 -6.60 -6.36 15.18
N PHE A 241 -5.53 -5.58 14.97
CA PHE A 241 -5.57 -4.15 15.27
C PHE A 241 -4.71 -3.32 14.31
N VAL A 242 -4.93 -2.01 14.34
CA VAL A 242 -4.01 -1.00 13.83
C VAL A 242 -3.42 -0.24 15.01
N ARG A 243 -2.10 -0.19 15.11
CA ARG A 243 -1.38 0.61 16.09
C ARG A 243 -0.87 1.88 15.43
N VAL A 244 -0.95 2.99 16.16
CA VAL A 244 -0.51 4.30 15.69
C VAL A 244 0.69 4.75 16.51
N PHE A 245 1.76 5.13 15.82
CA PHE A 245 2.95 5.72 16.39
C PHE A 245 3.07 7.17 15.90
N LEU A 246 2.86 8.11 16.81
CA LEU A 246 2.99 9.53 16.51
C LEU A 246 4.45 9.96 16.57
N ARG A 247 4.89 10.72 15.58
CA ARG A 247 6.21 11.34 15.54
C ARG A 247 6.26 12.44 16.61
N ASN A 248 7.25 12.39 17.49
CA ASN A 248 7.40 13.42 18.52
C ASN A 248 8.03 14.68 17.97
N SER A 249 7.33 15.82 17.96
CA SER A 249 7.83 17.10 17.46
C SER A 249 9.13 17.59 18.13
N GLY A 250 9.38 17.23 19.39
CA GLY A 250 10.56 17.63 20.15
C GLY A 250 11.82 16.77 19.96
N ASN A 251 11.71 15.59 19.34
CA ASN A 251 12.85 14.72 19.04
C ASN A 251 12.67 14.07 17.66
N PRO A 252 13.52 14.40 16.66
CA PRO A 252 13.33 13.97 15.28
C PRO A 252 13.39 12.46 15.06
N ARG A 253 13.99 11.71 16.00
CA ARG A 253 14.15 10.26 15.90
C ARG A 253 13.36 9.52 17.00
N ALA A 254 12.24 10.08 17.44
CA ALA A 254 11.40 9.46 18.45
C ALA A 254 9.93 9.38 18.05
N PHE A 255 9.32 8.23 18.32
CA PHE A 255 7.90 7.97 18.16
C PHE A 255 7.27 7.60 19.50
N THR A 256 6.00 7.94 19.66
CA THR A 256 5.19 7.56 20.83
C THR A 256 3.99 6.75 20.36
N SER A 257 3.72 5.62 21.02
CA SER A 257 2.49 4.86 20.76
C SER A 257 1.27 5.66 21.23
N ALA A 258 0.38 6.01 20.30
CA ALA A 258 -0.82 6.79 20.58
C ALA A 258 -2.07 5.92 20.78
N GLY A 259 -1.96 4.60 20.57
CA GLY A 259 -3.06 3.67 20.82
C GLY A 259 -3.07 2.50 19.85
N SER A 260 -3.98 1.58 20.12
CA SER A 260 -4.24 0.39 19.31
C SER A 260 -5.74 0.27 19.07
N PHE A 261 -6.14 0.13 17.82
CA PHE A 261 -7.53 0.17 17.38
C PHE A 261 -7.91 -1.17 16.77
N GLY A 262 -8.84 -1.88 17.42
CA GLY A 262 -9.25 -3.21 16.99
C GLY A 262 -9.95 -3.20 15.63
N THR A 263 -9.47 -4.02 14.72
CA THR A 263 -10.16 -4.35 13.47
C THR A 263 -11.08 -5.54 13.69
N ASN A 264 -11.95 -5.85 12.73
CA ASN A 264 -12.84 -7.01 12.86
C ASN A 264 -12.08 -8.34 12.73
N ARG A 265 -11.04 -8.38 11.89
CA ARG A 265 -10.22 -9.57 11.68
C ARG A 265 -8.92 -9.21 10.94
N ARG A 266 -7.88 -10.03 11.11
CA ARG A 266 -6.60 -10.12 10.37
C ARG A 266 -6.40 -9.05 9.31
N PRO A 267 -5.99 -7.83 9.70
CA PRO A 267 -5.72 -6.78 8.73
C PRO A 267 -4.52 -7.18 7.86
N VAL A 268 -4.64 -7.03 6.54
CA VAL A 268 -3.62 -7.36 5.53
C VAL A 268 -3.24 -6.15 4.66
N ALA A 269 -4.00 -5.07 4.71
CA ALA A 269 -3.70 -3.82 4.03
C ALA A 269 -4.08 -2.63 4.90
N LEU A 270 -3.26 -1.58 4.88
CA LEU A 270 -3.53 -0.30 5.52
C LEU A 270 -3.32 0.87 4.57
N VAL A 271 -4.22 1.84 4.66
CA VAL A 271 -4.19 3.06 3.87
C VAL A 271 -4.74 4.22 4.68
N ALA A 272 -3.97 5.30 4.77
CA ALA A 272 -4.42 6.56 5.34
C ALA A 272 -5.17 7.41 4.29
N GLY A 273 -6.00 8.36 4.68
CA GLY A 273 -6.71 9.19 3.71
C GLY A 273 -7.82 9.98 4.37
N ASP A 274 -8.18 11.14 3.83
CA ASP A 274 -9.35 11.88 4.30
C ASP A 274 -10.60 11.26 3.64
N TYR A 275 -11.31 10.36 4.35
CA TYR A 275 -12.41 9.60 3.79
C TYR A 275 -13.78 10.22 4.06
N ASP A 276 -13.88 11.09 5.07
CA ASP A 276 -15.11 11.82 5.40
C ASP A 276 -15.09 13.28 4.91
N GLY A 277 -13.96 13.76 4.40
CA GLY A 277 -13.80 15.09 3.82
C GLY A 277 -13.64 16.19 4.86
N ASP A 278 -13.24 15.84 6.08
CA ASP A 278 -13.09 16.80 7.18
C ASP A 278 -11.72 17.50 7.21
N GLY A 279 -10.82 17.14 6.29
CA GLY A 279 -9.47 17.69 6.16
C GLY A 279 -8.44 17.00 7.06
N ARG A 280 -8.82 15.96 7.79
CA ARG A 280 -7.91 15.11 8.58
C ARG A 280 -7.74 13.76 7.90
N TYR A 281 -6.59 13.14 8.12
CA TYR A 281 -6.36 11.81 7.61
C TYR A 281 -6.94 10.76 8.56
N ASP A 282 -7.79 9.89 8.01
CA ASP A 282 -8.31 8.66 8.59
C ASP A 282 -7.43 7.46 8.21
N ALA A 283 -7.79 6.27 8.67
CA ALA A 283 -7.19 5.01 8.25
C ALA A 283 -8.24 3.96 7.85
N ALA A 284 -7.99 3.20 6.79
CA ALA A 284 -8.78 2.04 6.43
C ALA A 284 -7.90 0.79 6.45
N ALA A 285 -8.44 -0.29 7.02
CA ALA A 285 -7.79 -1.58 7.13
C ALA A 285 -8.62 -2.65 6.42
N ALA A 286 -8.04 -3.33 5.43
CA ALA A 286 -8.68 -4.47 4.79
C ALA A 286 -8.24 -5.78 5.45
N ALA A 287 -9.15 -6.72 5.60
CA ALA A 287 -8.95 -8.00 6.26
C ALA A 287 -9.18 -9.16 5.30
N SER A 288 -8.42 -10.24 5.45
CA SER A 288 -8.59 -11.48 4.70
C SER A 288 -9.33 -12.57 5.50
N SER A 289 -10.26 -13.25 4.82
CA SER A 289 -10.85 -14.57 5.11
C SER A 289 -11.67 -14.79 6.41
N PRO A 290 -12.76 -15.61 6.38
CA PRO A 290 -13.42 -16.23 5.22
C PRO A 290 -14.43 -15.31 4.53
N ALA A 291 -14.68 -14.12 5.08
CA ALA A 291 -15.35 -13.02 4.41
C ALA A 291 -14.43 -11.80 4.48
N PRO A 292 -13.92 -11.29 3.35
CA PRO A 292 -13.10 -10.09 3.37
C PRO A 292 -13.93 -8.94 3.93
N THR A 293 -13.35 -8.20 4.88
CA THR A 293 -13.99 -7.02 5.48
C THR A 293 -13.03 -5.85 5.47
N THR A 294 -13.57 -4.65 5.32
CA THR A 294 -12.84 -3.40 5.50
C THR A 294 -13.31 -2.77 6.79
N THR A 295 -12.37 -2.34 7.64
CA THR A 295 -12.64 -1.52 8.83
C THR A 295 -12.10 -0.12 8.57
N VAL A 296 -12.95 0.90 8.64
CA VAL A 296 -12.51 2.30 8.61
C VAL A 296 -12.40 2.82 10.05
N LEU A 297 -11.26 3.43 10.34
CA LEU A 297 -10.94 4.12 11.58
C LEU A 297 -10.93 5.61 11.26
N THR A 298 -12.00 6.29 11.63
CA THR A 298 -12.14 7.73 11.45
C THR A 298 -11.38 8.46 12.55
N ASN A 299 -10.64 9.48 12.15
CA ASN A 299 -9.85 10.31 13.02
C ASN A 299 -10.69 11.42 13.64
N VAL A 300 -11.21 11.16 14.83
CA VAL A 300 -12.13 12.07 15.54
C VAL A 300 -11.43 12.93 16.60
N SER A 301 -10.11 13.14 16.46
CA SER A 301 -9.25 13.86 17.42
C SER A 301 -9.88 15.18 17.94
N PRO A 302 -9.73 15.51 19.25
CA PRO A 302 -8.49 15.40 20.03
C PRO A 302 -8.35 14.16 20.94
N GLN A 303 -9.28 13.20 20.90
CA GLN A 303 -9.27 11.97 21.74
C GLN A 303 -9.18 10.68 20.90
N GLY A 304 -8.30 10.65 19.89
CA GLY A 304 -7.95 9.43 19.14
C GLY A 304 -8.92 9.04 18.03
N TYR A 305 -8.85 7.79 17.59
CA TYR A 305 -9.64 7.24 16.48
C TYR A 305 -10.86 6.49 17.02
N SER A 306 -11.96 6.59 16.29
CA SER A 306 -13.15 5.75 16.49
C SER A 306 -13.38 4.87 15.27
N ARG A 307 -14.06 3.72 15.42
CA ARG A 307 -14.59 3.01 14.26
C ARG A 307 -15.56 3.96 13.54
N GLY A 308 -15.30 4.22 12.26
CA GLY A 308 -16.08 5.13 11.45
C GLY A 308 -17.47 4.56 11.17
N ASP A 309 -18.49 5.38 11.34
CA ASP A 309 -19.82 5.20 10.73
C ASP A 309 -19.73 5.76 9.31
N ALA A 310 -19.20 4.95 8.40
CA ALA A 310 -18.88 5.36 7.04
C ALA A 310 -20.12 5.72 6.20
N ASN A 311 -21.33 5.39 6.68
CA ASN A 311 -22.58 5.66 5.99
C ASN A 311 -23.50 6.69 6.69
N GLY A 312 -23.15 7.16 7.88
CA GLY A 312 -23.83 8.20 8.64
C GLY A 312 -25.10 7.75 9.39
N ASP A 313 -25.28 6.45 9.67
CA ASP A 313 -26.48 5.90 10.33
C ASP A 313 -26.42 5.84 11.87
N ARG A 314 -25.31 6.31 12.44
CA ARG A 314 -24.96 6.32 13.88
C ARG A 314 -24.89 4.93 14.52
N ARG A 315 -24.71 3.89 13.72
CA ARG A 315 -24.42 2.52 14.17
C ARG A 315 -23.05 2.12 13.62
N VAL A 316 -22.45 1.09 14.22
CA VAL A 316 -21.21 0.48 13.73
C VAL A 316 -21.52 -0.98 13.43
N GLY A 317 -21.51 -1.36 12.16
CA GLY A 317 -21.92 -2.68 11.67
C GLY A 317 -21.38 -3.02 10.27
N ALA A 318 -21.90 -4.10 9.67
CA ALA A 318 -21.44 -4.58 8.37
C ALA A 318 -21.71 -3.59 7.20
N ALA A 319 -22.54 -2.57 7.42
CA ALA A 319 -22.80 -1.48 6.48
C ALA A 319 -21.74 -0.37 6.52
N ASP A 320 -20.86 -0.39 7.53
CA ASP A 320 -19.69 0.51 7.66
C ASP A 320 -18.42 -0.13 7.12
N VAL A 321 -18.56 -1.33 6.55
CA VAL A 321 -17.55 -1.97 5.73
C VAL A 321 -17.47 -1.25 4.41
N VAL A 322 -16.41 -0.46 4.21
CA VAL A 322 -16.14 0.17 2.92
C VAL A 322 -15.71 -0.90 1.91
N ALA A 323 -16.70 -1.43 1.18
CA ALA A 323 -16.59 -1.49 -0.26
C ALA A 323 -17.16 -0.17 -0.77
N LEU A 324 -16.44 0.54 -1.63
CA LEU A 324 -16.97 1.77 -2.23
C LEU A 324 -18.27 1.48 -2.98
N VAL A 325 -19.41 1.75 -2.32
CA VAL A 325 -20.74 1.80 -2.89
C VAL A 325 -21.37 3.12 -2.46
N ARG A 326 -21.41 4.09 -3.39
CA ARG A 326 -22.21 5.31 -3.19
C ARG A 326 -23.70 4.93 -3.34
N LYS A 327 -24.45 5.08 -2.25
CA LYS A 327 -25.90 4.88 -2.17
C LYS A 327 -26.62 5.74 -3.23
N VAL A 328 -27.46 5.10 -4.05
CA VAL A 328 -28.37 5.79 -4.99
C VAL A 328 -29.74 5.92 -4.35
N GLY A 329 -30.32 7.11 -4.43
CA GLY A 329 -31.77 7.31 -4.41
C GLY A 329 -32.34 8.03 -3.18
N GLU A 330 -32.09 9.34 -3.06
CA GLU A 330 -33.13 10.37 -2.99
C GLU A 330 -32.47 11.76 -2.96
N TYR A 331 -32.98 12.67 -3.79
CA TYR A 331 -32.48 14.02 -3.95
C TYR A 331 -32.89 14.89 -2.75
N LEU A 332 -31.92 15.48 -2.05
CA LEU A 332 -32.05 16.81 -1.45
C LEU A 332 -30.75 17.61 -1.66
N PRO A 333 -30.83 18.91 -1.94
CA PRO A 333 -29.74 19.67 -2.54
C PRO A 333 -28.70 20.03 -1.50
N LEU A 334 -27.47 19.53 -1.65
CA LEU A 334 -26.31 20.23 -1.13
C LEU A 334 -25.82 21.17 -2.23
N ARG A 335 -26.23 22.44 -2.13
CA ARG A 335 -25.45 23.51 -2.73
C ARG A 335 -24.11 23.53 -2.01
N SER A 336 -23.05 23.13 -2.70
CA SER A 336 -21.76 23.78 -2.56
C SER A 336 -21.33 24.18 -3.96
N GLU A 337 -21.04 25.48 -4.14
CA GLU A 337 -20.47 26.04 -5.36
C GLU A 337 -18.99 25.66 -5.54
N ASP A 338 -18.56 24.53 -5.00
CA ASP A 338 -17.16 24.11 -5.03
C ASP A 338 -16.99 22.89 -5.95
N ALA A 339 -16.64 23.18 -7.20
CA ALA A 339 -16.13 22.23 -8.18
C ALA A 339 -14.72 21.67 -7.81
N SER A 340 -14.39 21.65 -6.51
CA SER A 340 -13.06 21.33 -5.98
C SER A 340 -13.01 20.05 -5.13
N ALA A 341 -14.15 19.38 -4.87
CA ALA A 341 -14.19 18.11 -4.13
C ALA A 341 -13.55 16.95 -4.92
N ARG A 342 -12.24 16.74 -4.71
CA ARG A 342 -11.46 15.59 -5.20
C ARG A 342 -11.53 14.45 -4.17
N GLY A 343 -12.50 13.54 -4.31
CA GLY A 343 -12.58 12.33 -3.48
C GLY A 343 -11.69 11.19 -4.02
N SER A 344 -10.90 10.59 -3.13
CA SER A 344 -10.06 9.41 -3.40
C SER A 344 -10.86 8.11 -3.32
N ALA A 345 -10.62 7.17 -4.24
CA ALA A 345 -11.26 5.85 -4.24
C ALA A 345 -10.27 4.76 -3.81
N ILE A 346 -10.69 3.86 -2.90
CA ILE A 346 -9.91 2.70 -2.47
C ILE A 346 -10.58 1.39 -2.86
N VAL A 347 -9.78 0.52 -3.46
CA VAL A 347 -10.15 -0.86 -3.74
C VAL A 347 -9.11 -1.76 -3.11
N ALA A 348 -9.42 -2.28 -1.93
CA ALA A 348 -8.66 -3.34 -1.32
C ALA A 348 -9.40 -4.66 -1.56
N ILE A 349 -8.78 -5.60 -2.28
CA ILE A 349 -9.20 -7.01 -2.27
C ILE A 349 -8.06 -7.78 -1.61
N GLY A 350 -8.31 -8.32 -0.42
CA GLY A 350 -7.51 -9.42 0.10
C GLY A 350 -8.17 -10.72 -0.34
N ALA A 351 -7.60 -11.43 -1.31
CA ALA A 351 -7.99 -12.80 -1.62
C ALA A 351 -7.06 -13.77 -0.88
N ASP A 352 -7.67 -14.82 -0.33
CA ASP A 352 -7.00 -16.02 0.17
C ASP A 352 -6.46 -16.78 -1.05
N ALA A 353 -5.15 -16.69 -1.29
CA ALA A 353 -4.54 -17.06 -2.56
C ALA A 353 -3.97 -18.50 -2.61
N ASP A 354 -3.93 -19.24 -1.50
CA ASP A 354 -3.37 -20.59 -1.45
C ASP A 354 -4.42 -21.71 -1.31
N GLY A 355 -5.65 -21.40 -0.88
CA GLY A 355 -6.80 -22.31 -0.97
C GLY A 355 -6.65 -23.61 -0.18
N ASP A 356 -5.76 -23.67 0.83
CA ASP A 356 -5.40 -24.93 1.48
C ASP A 356 -6.24 -25.29 2.71
N GLY A 357 -7.10 -24.39 3.20
CA GLY A 357 -7.99 -24.66 4.34
C GLY A 357 -7.24 -25.10 5.62
N GLY A 358 -5.93 -24.87 5.70
CA GLY A 358 -5.06 -25.29 6.77
C GLY A 358 -4.68 -24.13 7.68
N VAL A 359 -4.54 -24.39 8.97
CA VAL A 359 -3.91 -23.44 9.90
C VAL A 359 -2.40 -23.47 9.66
N THR A 360 -1.94 -22.71 8.68
CA THR A 360 -0.54 -22.28 8.51
C THR A 360 -0.56 -20.83 8.01
N THR A 361 0.37 -20.02 8.51
CA THR A 361 0.49 -18.56 8.32
C THR A 361 0.17 -18.07 6.89
N LEU A 362 -0.89 -17.26 6.74
CA LEU A 362 -1.35 -16.69 5.47
C LEU A 362 -0.46 -15.49 5.07
N ASP A 363 0.31 -15.61 3.98
CA ASP A 363 1.25 -14.61 3.47
C ASP A 363 0.75 -13.93 2.19
N VAL A 364 -0.06 -12.88 2.36
CA VAL A 364 -0.28 -11.89 1.29
C VAL A 364 -0.61 -10.50 1.87
N PRO A 365 0.30 -9.52 1.85
CA PRO A 365 -0.08 -8.13 2.03
C PRO A 365 -0.71 -7.60 0.73
N ALA A 366 -1.98 -7.17 0.79
CA ALA A 366 -2.59 -6.45 -0.32
C ALA A 366 -2.05 -5.02 -0.30
N VAL A 367 -1.21 -4.67 -1.28
CA VAL A 367 -0.71 -3.30 -1.42
C VAL A 367 -1.72 -2.48 -2.22
N VAL A 368 -2.23 -1.42 -1.61
CA VAL A 368 -3.03 -0.38 -2.29
C VAL A 368 -2.09 0.78 -2.57
N ALA A 369 -1.64 0.91 -3.81
CA ALA A 369 -0.81 2.04 -4.21
C ALA A 369 -1.67 3.28 -4.49
N TRP A 370 -1.24 4.40 -3.93
CA TRP A 370 -1.83 5.72 -4.08
C TRP A 370 -1.32 6.40 -5.35
N ALA A 371 -2.12 7.32 -5.90
CA ALA A 371 -1.65 8.35 -6.82
C ALA A 371 -1.76 9.72 -6.12
N PHE A 372 -0.70 10.55 -6.14
CA PHE A 372 -0.71 11.90 -5.59
C PHE A 372 -0.85 12.99 -6.67
N ARG A 373 -1.60 14.04 -6.28
CA ARG A 373 -1.76 15.43 -6.75
C ARG A 373 -2.17 15.73 -8.19
#